data_AF-A0A9P3AVE5-F1
#
_entry.id   AF-A0A9P3AVE5-F1
#
_cell.length_a   1.000
_cell.length_b   1.000
_cell.length_c   1.000
_cell.angle_alpha   90.00
_cell.angle_beta   90.00
_cell.angle_gamma   90.00
#
_symmetry.space_group_name_H-M   'P 1'
#
loop_
_entity.id
_entity.type
_entity.pdbx_description
1 polymer ?
#
loop_
_entity_poly.entity_id
_entity_poly.type
_entity_poly.pdbx_seq_one_letter_code
_entity_poly.pdbx_strand_id
1 'polypeptide(L)' 'MLADIKKESTNKQTGVIFLEVHQSNNAAINLYKSFGFKEIGVRKKYYKNEDALVLRLINRKKSTL' A
#
# COMPACT_ATOMS: atom_id res chain seq x y z
N MET A 1 -6.37 -7.07 9.81
CA MET A 1 -6.25 -7.03 8.33
C MET A 1 -6.37 -5.59 7.83
N LEU A 2 -5.34 -5.02 7.19
CA LEU A 2 -5.15 -3.61 6.71
C LEU A 2 -5.45 -2.43 7.66
N ALA A 3 -6.64 -2.38 8.27
CA ALA A 3 -7.00 -1.37 9.27
C ALA A 3 -6.02 -1.40 10.45
N ASP A 4 -5.61 -2.60 10.87
CA ASP A 4 -4.61 -2.77 11.95
C ASP A 4 -3.23 -2.28 11.53
N ILE A 5 -2.85 -2.46 10.25
CA ILE A 5 -1.57 -1.97 9.71
C ILE A 5 -1.57 -0.44 9.64
N LYS A 6 -2.69 0.17 9.22
CA LYS A 6 -2.87 1.64 9.28
C LYS A 6 -2.82 2.16 10.71
N LYS A 7 -3.49 1.50 11.65
CA LYS A 7 -3.53 1.87 13.07
C LYS A 7 -2.13 1.80 13.69
N GLU A 8 -1.41 0.71 13.45
CA GLU A 8 -0.04 0.51 13.92
C GLU A 8 0.95 1.50 13.28
N SER A 9 0.81 1.78 11.99
CA SER A 9 1.60 2.80 11.29
C SER A 9 1.35 4.21 11.83
N THR A 10 0.10 4.53 12.15
CA THR A 10 -0.27 5.82 12.75
C THR A 10 0.34 5.99 14.14
N ASN A 11 0.40 4.91 14.93
CA ASN A 11 1.05 4.88 16.24
C ASN A 11 2.58 5.00 16.16
N LYS A 12 3.20 4.47 15.10
CA LYS A 12 4.66 4.49 14.89
C LYS A 12 5.19 5.74 14.18
N GLN A 13 4.36 6.74 13.90
CA GLN A 13 4.74 7.94 13.14
C GLN A 13 5.39 7.62 11.77
N THR A 14 5.00 6.52 11.11
CA THR A 14 5.54 6.20 9.79
C THR A 14 4.79 7.01 8.73
N GLY A 15 5.48 8.00 8.14
CA GLY A 15 4.89 8.89 7.14
C GLY A 15 4.53 8.21 5.83
N VAL A 16 5.01 6.98 5.60
CA VAL A 16 4.79 6.23 4.36
C VAL A 16 4.65 4.73 4.65
N ILE A 17 3.66 4.09 4.04
CA ILE A 17 3.46 2.63 4.02
C ILE A 17 3.67 2.15 2.58
N PHE A 18 4.40 1.04 2.42
CA PHE A 18 4.55 0.34 1.14
C PHE A 18 3.92 -1.04 1.23
N LEU A 19 3.38 -1.53 0.11
CA LEU A 19 2.96 -2.92 -0.05
C LEU A 19 3.15 -3.37 -1.50
N GLU A 20 3.21 -4.68 -1.69
CA GLU A 20 3.33 -5.32 -3.00
C GLU A 20 2.12 -6.24 -3.21
N VAL A 21 1.59 -6.30 -4.44
CA VAL A 21 0.42 -7.13 -4.79
C VAL A 21 0.59 -7.74 -6.19
N HIS A 22 0.33 -9.05 -6.35
CA HIS A 22 -0.76 -9.46 -7.24
C HIS A 22 -1.05 -8.64 -8.50
N GLN A 23 -0.27 -8.53 -9.59
CA GLN A 23 -0.72 -7.68 -10.72
C GLN A 23 -2.10 -8.11 -11.28
N SER A 24 -2.41 -9.42 -11.26
CA SER A 24 -3.72 -9.96 -11.63
C SER A 24 -4.78 -9.88 -10.54
N ASN A 25 -4.42 -9.57 -9.29
CA ASN A 25 -5.35 -9.52 -8.16
C ASN A 25 -6.08 -8.16 -8.11
N ASN A 26 -6.96 -7.95 -9.09
CA ASN A 26 -7.76 -6.74 -9.25
C ASN A 26 -8.58 -6.40 -8.00
N ALA A 27 -9.08 -7.41 -7.27
CA ALA A 27 -9.83 -7.21 -6.04
C ALA A 27 -8.97 -6.53 -4.95
N ALA A 28 -7.77 -7.04 -4.70
CA ALA A 28 -6.84 -6.45 -3.73
C ALA A 28 -6.33 -5.07 -4.19
N ILE A 29 -6.02 -4.92 -5.48
CA ILE A 29 -5.59 -3.64 -6.06
C ILE A 29 -6.66 -2.56 -5.84
N ASN A 30 -7.92 -2.86 -6.15
CA ASN A 30 -9.04 -1.93 -5.97
C ASN A 30 -9.26 -1.58 -4.50
N LEU A 31 -9.13 -2.57 -3.61
CA LEU A 31 -9.17 -2.35 -2.17
C LEU A 31 -8.04 -1.40 -1.74
N TYR A 32 -6.79 -1.65 -2.09
CA TYR A 32 -5.69 -0.77 -1.66
C TYR A 32 -5.84 0.66 -2.22
N LYS A 33 -6.26 0.80 -3.47
CA LYS A 33 -6.55 2.10 -4.09
C LYS A 33 -7.65 2.85 -3.35
N SER A 34 -8.73 2.18 -2.91
CA SER A 34 -9.80 2.82 -2.12
C SER A 34 -9.31 3.30 -0.74
N PHE A 35 -8.30 2.65 -0.18
CA PHE A 35 -7.63 3.08 1.05
C PHE A 35 -6.59 4.21 0.83
N GLY A 36 -6.44 4.71 -0.41
CA GLY A 36 -5.57 5.83 -0.76
C GLY A 36 -4.14 5.44 -1.15
N PHE A 37 -3.85 4.15 -1.30
CA PHE A 37 -2.57 3.73 -1.87
C PHE A 37 -2.47 4.13 -3.34
N LYS A 38 -1.27 4.52 -3.75
CA LYS A 38 -0.94 4.86 -5.13
C LYS A 38 0.13 3.91 -5.65
N GLU A 39 -0.02 3.46 -6.89
CA GLU A 39 1.01 2.69 -7.57
C GLU A 39 2.24 3.57 -7.80
N ILE A 40 3.42 3.00 -7.54
CA ILE A 40 4.70 3.70 -7.70
C ILE A 40 5.70 2.89 -8.54
N GLY A 41 5.35 1.69 -8.98
CA GLY A 41 6.19 0.87 -9.84
C GLY A 41 5.75 -0.58 -9.91
N VAL A 42 6.49 -1.35 -10.70
CA VAL A 42 6.27 -2.77 -10.95
C VAL A 42 7.56 -3.54 -10.69
N ARG A 43 7.47 -4.64 -9.94
CA ARG A 43 8.56 -5.61 -9.78
C ARG A 43 8.32 -6.79 -10.70
N LYS A 44 9.14 -6.88 -11.74
CA LYS A 44 9.05 -7.94 -12.74
C LYS A 44 9.38 -9.30 -12.13
N LYS A 45 8.57 -10.32 -12.42
CA LYS A 45 8.74 -11.72 -11.97
C LYS A 45 8.97 -11.86 -10.46
N TYR A 46 8.35 -10.98 -9.67
CA TYR A 46 8.50 -10.99 -8.22
C TYR A 46 7.89 -12.26 -7.60
N TYR A 47 6.75 -12.69 -8.14
CA TYR A 47 6.22 -14.03 -7.90
C TYR A 47 6.66 -14.96 -9.03
N LYS A 48 6.67 -16.27 -8.75
CA LYS A 48 7.27 -17.32 -9.61
C LYS A 48 7.08 -17.12 -11.12
N ASN A 49 5.92 -16.62 -11.58
CA ASN A 49 5.63 -16.36 -12.99
C ASN A 49 4.93 -15.02 -13.26
N GLU A 50 4.87 -14.10 -12.31
CA GLU A 50 4.01 -12.93 -12.48
C GLU A 50 4.53 -11.73 -11.68
N ASP A 51 4.28 -10.53 -12.20
CA ASP A 51 4.77 -9.27 -11.66
C ASP A 51 3.97 -8.83 -10.42
N ALA A 52 4.59 -7.99 -9.61
CA ALA A 52 3.94 -7.34 -8.48
C ALA A 52 3.86 -5.83 -8.69
N LEU A 53 2.71 -5.23 -8.40
CA LEU A 53 2.57 -3.78 -8.28
C LEU A 53 3.07 -3.35 -6.92
N VAL A 54 3.91 -2.32 -6.89
CA VAL A 54 4.36 -1.66 -5.66
C VAL A 54 3.44 -0.48 -5.40
N LEU A 55 2.73 -0.51 -4.28
CA LEU A 55 1.82 0.56 -3.87
C LEU A 55 2.34 1.29 -2.64
N ARG A 56 2.04 2.59 -2.55
CA ARG A 56 2.46 3.49 -1.49
C ARG A 56 1.29 4.30 -0.94
N LEU A 57 1.16 4.36 0.38
CA LEU A 57 0.28 5.28 1.09
C LEU A 57 1.12 6.29 1.88
N ILE A 58 0.82 7.58 1.76
CA ILE A 58 1.45 8.62 2.57
C ILE A 58 0.50 8.95 3.73
N ASN A 59 0.97 8.76 4.97
CA ASN A 59 0.22 9.11 6.17
C ASN A 59 0.63 10.53 6.59
N ARG A 60 -0.14 11.54 6.18
CA ARG A 60 0.08 12.94 6.59
C ARG A 60 -0.55 13.15 7.97
N LYS A 61 0.20 13.68 8.94
CA LYS A 61 -0.43 14.20 10.17
C LYS A 61 -1.44 15.28 9.77
N LYS A 62 -2.60 15.30 10.42
CA LYS A 62 -3.38 16.55 10.48
C LYS A 62 -2.49 17.56 11.21
N SER A 63 -2.18 18.67 10.56
CA SER A 63 -1.56 19.82 11.22
C SER A 63 -2.51 20.23 12.34
N THR A 64 -2.13 19.99 13.59
CA THR A 64 -2.73 20.66 14.72
C THR A 64 -2.31 22.11 14.63
N LEU A 65 -3.26 22.98 14.26
CA LEU A 65 -3.19 24.40 14.57
C LEU A 65 -3.36 24.57 16.08
#